data_AF-A0A6B1D174-F1
#
_entry.id   AF-A0A6B1D174-F1
#
_cell.length_a   1.000
_cell.length_b   1.000
_cell.length_c   1.000
_cell.angle_alpha   90.00
_cell.angle_beta   90.00
_cell.angle_gamma   90.00
#
_symmetry.space_group_name_H-M   'P 1'
#
loop_
_entity.id
_entity.type
_entity.pdbx_description
1 polymer ?
#
loop_
_entity_poly.entity_id
_entity_poly.type
_entity_poly.pdbx_seq_one_letter_code
_entity_poly.pdbx_strand_id
1 'polypeptide(L)'
;MTEESPNVIVEEGDADSNVKSLLSTVSESEPSHRRTKFEEFVDERLLVSTDAFGTKQMKIKVLDVSDEHPPVQWRFGDRIKITKILITIKHLSTQEVEEGEFDIEAIERELAEKRHYTSTNRWVPTSDIKNGYVVGNRHTSLISDAVALDYIVF
;
A
#
# COMPACT_ATOMS: atom_id res chain seq x y z
N MET A 1 -4.31 50.01 -70.95
CA MET A 1 -3.80 50.73 -69.75
C MET A 1 -4.93 50.74 -68.74
N THR A 2 -4.59 50.63 -67.45
CA THR A 2 -5.44 50.89 -66.27
C THR A 2 -6.79 50.17 -66.17
N GLU A 3 -6.84 49.24 -65.22
CA GLU A 3 -8.01 48.92 -64.38
C GLU A 3 -8.45 50.21 -63.59
N GLU A 4 -9.49 50.28 -62.77
CA GLU A 4 -10.28 49.27 -62.04
C GLU A 4 -11.64 49.89 -61.63
N SER A 5 -12.68 49.10 -61.33
CA SER A 5 -13.95 49.54 -60.72
C SER A 5 -14.86 48.38 -60.30
N PRO A 6 -15.71 48.50 -59.26
CA PRO A 6 -15.52 49.28 -58.03
C PRO A 6 -15.93 48.51 -56.74
N ASN A 7 -15.65 49.10 -55.57
CA ASN A 7 -16.18 48.71 -54.25
C ASN A 7 -17.28 49.73 -53.84
N VAL A 8 -18.30 49.50 -53.00
CA VAL A 8 -18.67 48.46 -52.00
C VAL A 8 -20.19 48.14 -52.19
N ILE A 9 -21.00 47.42 -51.38
CA ILE A 9 -20.99 46.96 -49.97
C ILE A 9 -21.60 45.53 -49.90
N VAL A 10 -21.51 44.84 -48.76
CA VAL A 10 -22.29 43.61 -48.43
C VAL A 10 -23.00 43.78 -47.08
N GLU A 11 -24.23 43.27 -46.96
CA GLU A 11 -24.99 43.21 -45.69
C GLU A 11 -24.72 41.90 -44.92
N GLU A 12 -24.89 41.94 -43.59
CA GLU A 12 -24.75 40.77 -42.71
C GLU A 12 -26.00 39.88 -42.74
N GLY A 13 -25.82 38.56 -42.63
CA GLY A 13 -26.92 37.59 -42.56
C GLY A 13 -26.53 36.30 -41.84
N ASP A 14 -27.36 35.87 -40.89
CA ASP A 14 -27.11 34.78 -39.94
C ASP A 14 -26.61 33.45 -40.54
N ALA A 15 -25.47 32.97 -40.03
CA ALA A 15 -25.01 31.59 -40.20
C ALA A 15 -24.47 30.94 -38.89
N ASP A 16 -24.19 31.73 -37.85
CA ASP A 16 -23.29 31.35 -36.75
C ASP A 16 -24.01 30.84 -35.47
N SER A 17 -25.35 30.79 -35.49
CA SER A 17 -26.20 30.35 -34.40
C SER A 17 -26.43 28.83 -34.40
N ASN A 18 -26.57 28.21 -35.57
CA ASN A 18 -26.99 26.81 -35.71
C ASN A 18 -25.85 25.79 -35.52
N VAL A 19 -24.58 26.22 -35.58
CA VAL A 19 -23.41 25.36 -35.31
C VAL A 19 -23.13 25.19 -33.81
N LYS A 20 -23.57 26.14 -32.97
CA LYS A 20 -23.33 26.12 -31.51
C LYS A 20 -24.25 25.15 -30.77
N SER A 21 -25.48 24.95 -31.25
CA SER A 21 -26.45 24.03 -30.64
C SER A 21 -26.00 22.57 -30.70
N LEU A 22 -25.44 22.13 -31.84
CA LEU A 22 -24.97 20.75 -32.04
C LEU A 22 -23.73 20.40 -31.22
N LEU A 23 -22.88 21.38 -30.89
CA LEU A 23 -21.65 21.12 -30.13
C LEU A 23 -21.91 20.95 -28.61
N SER A 24 -22.98 21.57 -28.09
CA SER A 24 -23.36 21.51 -26.67
C SER A 24 -23.99 20.18 -26.20
N THR A 25 -24.13 19.18 -27.08
CA THR A 25 -24.79 17.89 -26.76
C THR A 25 -23.83 16.70 -26.72
N VAL A 26 -22.55 16.87 -27.09
CA VAL A 26 -21.50 16.01 -26.54
C VAL A 26 -21.28 16.49 -25.11
N SER A 27 -22.00 15.87 -24.17
CA SER A 27 -21.89 16.19 -22.76
C SER A 27 -20.43 16.15 -22.34
N GLU A 28 -19.98 17.19 -21.64
CA GLU A 28 -18.92 17.04 -20.65
C GLU A 28 -19.45 16.09 -19.56
N SER A 29 -19.38 14.79 -19.84
CA SER A 29 -18.80 13.92 -18.83
C SER A 29 -17.43 14.52 -18.55
N GLU A 30 -17.34 15.30 -17.47
CA GLU A 30 -16.05 15.61 -16.86
C GLU A 30 -15.25 14.31 -16.87
N PRO A 31 -13.97 14.31 -17.29
CA PRO A 31 -13.13 13.12 -17.15
C PRO A 31 -13.10 12.85 -15.66
N SER A 32 -13.96 11.94 -15.20
CA SER A 32 -14.47 11.99 -13.84
C SER A 32 -13.31 11.68 -12.93
N HIS A 33 -12.80 12.71 -12.27
CA HIS A 33 -11.64 12.63 -11.40
C HIS A 33 -12.03 11.96 -10.08
N ARG A 34 -12.53 10.72 -10.20
CA ARG A 34 -12.02 9.55 -9.49
C ARG A 34 -10.50 9.50 -9.65
N ARG A 35 -9.85 10.49 -9.04
CA ARG A 35 -8.48 10.44 -8.57
C ARG A 35 -8.47 9.26 -7.60
N THR A 36 -8.22 8.07 -8.13
CA THR A 36 -7.53 7.02 -7.40
C THR A 36 -6.31 7.70 -6.81
N LYS A 37 -6.36 8.05 -5.52
CA LYS A 37 -5.36 8.90 -4.91
C LYS A 37 -4.03 8.20 -5.08
N PHE A 38 -3.02 8.87 -5.62
CA PHE A 38 -1.69 8.26 -5.73
C PHE A 38 -1.11 7.89 -4.34
N GLU A 39 -1.62 8.49 -3.25
CA GLU A 39 -1.38 8.07 -1.85
C GLU A 39 -1.86 6.64 -1.52
N GLU A 40 -2.91 6.16 -2.18
CA GLU A 40 -3.55 4.85 -1.92
C GLU A 40 -2.79 3.70 -2.60
N PHE A 41 -1.98 4.02 -3.64
CA PHE A 41 -1.15 3.05 -4.34
C PHE A 41 0.19 2.85 -3.61
N VAL A 42 0.20 1.89 -2.67
CA VAL A 42 1.41 1.43 -1.99
C VAL A 42 2.22 0.55 -2.95
N ASP A 43 3.48 0.90 -3.21
CA ASP A 43 4.40 0.03 -3.96
C ASP A 43 4.58 -1.31 -3.22
N GLU A 44 4.15 -2.41 -3.85
CA GLU A 44 4.23 -3.76 -3.30
C GLU A 44 5.67 -4.18 -2.98
N ARG A 45 6.68 -3.60 -3.64
CA ARG A 45 8.10 -3.83 -3.31
C ARG A 45 8.47 -3.39 -1.89
N LEU A 46 7.72 -2.46 -1.30
CA LEU A 46 7.90 -2.05 0.09
C LEU A 46 7.25 -3.04 1.08
N LEU A 47 6.35 -3.91 0.61
CA LEU A 47 5.59 -4.88 1.43
C LEU A 47 6.16 -6.30 1.36
N VAL A 48 7.28 -6.49 0.65
CA VAL A 48 7.91 -7.80 0.43
C VAL A 48 9.37 -7.73 0.87
N SER A 49 9.80 -8.72 1.66
CA SER A 49 11.22 -8.96 1.98
C SER A 49 11.75 -10.17 1.20
N THR A 50 12.97 -10.09 0.69
CA THR A 50 13.69 -11.23 0.11
C THR A 50 14.61 -11.88 1.14
N ASP A 51 14.82 -13.19 1.00
CA ASP A 51 15.94 -13.89 1.66
C ASP A 51 17.31 -13.40 1.12
N ALA A 52 18.38 -13.66 1.86
CA ALA A 52 19.78 -13.38 1.50
C ALA A 52 20.22 -14.01 0.17
N PHE A 53 19.67 -15.17 -0.21
CA PHE A 53 19.92 -15.80 -1.52
C PHE A 53 18.93 -15.34 -2.61
N GLY A 54 17.92 -14.53 -2.26
CA GLY A 54 16.89 -14.03 -3.18
C GLY A 54 15.91 -15.09 -3.70
N THR A 55 16.00 -16.33 -3.20
CA THR A 55 15.19 -17.49 -3.65
C THR A 55 13.78 -17.51 -3.04
N LYS A 56 13.62 -16.90 -1.86
CA LYS A 56 12.36 -16.74 -1.15
C LYS A 56 11.95 -15.26 -1.06
N GLN A 57 10.66 -15.00 -1.13
CA GLN A 57 10.03 -13.73 -0.78
C GLN A 57 9.02 -13.96 0.34
N MET A 58 8.89 -12.99 1.26
CA MET A 58 7.93 -13.02 2.35
C MET A 58 7.13 -11.72 2.39
N LYS A 59 5.82 -11.86 2.60
CA LYS A 59 4.85 -10.76 2.77
C LYS A 59 4.08 -10.98 4.07
N ILE A 60 4.03 -9.98 4.95
CA ILE A 60 3.34 -10.08 6.24
C ILE A 60 2.11 -9.18 6.27
N LYS A 61 0.96 -9.77 6.57
CA LYS A 61 -0.31 -9.08 6.79
C LYS A 61 -0.64 -9.09 8.28
N VAL A 62 -1.04 -7.94 8.82
CA VAL A 62 -1.60 -7.84 10.17
C VAL A 62 -3.04 -8.36 10.13
N LEU A 63 -3.38 -9.30 11.03
CA LEU A 63 -4.75 -9.80 11.19
C LEU A 63 -5.44 -9.16 12.40
N ASP A 64 -4.71 -8.99 13.50
CA ASP A 64 -5.25 -8.48 14.76
C ASP A 64 -4.22 -7.62 15.50
N VAL A 65 -4.73 -6.67 16.29
CA VAL A 65 -3.95 -5.66 17.03
C VAL A 65 -4.57 -5.40 18.40
N SER A 66 -3.72 -5.15 19.39
CA SER A 66 -4.15 -4.78 20.74
C SER A 66 -4.26 -3.26 20.87
N ASP A 67 -5.33 -2.80 21.54
CA ASP A 67 -5.56 -1.40 21.92
C ASP A 67 -4.59 -0.87 23.01
N GLU A 68 -3.68 -1.72 23.52
CA GLU A 68 -2.70 -1.36 24.54
C GLU A 68 -1.84 -0.16 24.10
N HIS A 69 -1.84 0.89 24.92
CA HIS A 69 -1.08 2.11 24.61
C HIS A 69 0.43 1.91 24.81
N PRO A 70 1.29 2.44 23.91
CA PRO A 70 2.73 2.26 24.02
C PRO A 70 3.31 2.87 25.30
N PRO A 71 4.25 2.20 26.00
CA PRO A 71 4.79 2.65 27.31
C PRO A 71 5.39 4.06 27.34
N VAL A 72 5.75 4.62 26.18
CA VAL A 72 6.20 6.00 26.00
C VAL A 72 5.72 6.57 24.67
N GLN A 73 4.67 7.40 24.71
CA GLN A 73 4.16 8.15 23.54
C GLN A 73 5.05 9.34 23.13
N TRP A 74 6.10 9.66 23.90
CA TRP A 74 6.87 10.89 23.69
C TRP A 74 7.90 10.77 22.55
N ARG A 75 7.78 11.66 21.56
CA ARG A 75 8.68 11.93 20.41
C ARG A 75 8.71 10.97 19.21
N PHE A 76 8.25 9.72 19.31
CA PHE A 76 8.42 8.74 18.22
C PHE A 76 7.14 8.37 17.44
N GLY A 77 6.04 9.08 17.68
CA GLY A 77 4.75 8.82 17.03
C GLY A 77 4.04 7.56 17.54
N ASP A 78 2.86 7.30 16.99
CA ASP A 78 2.01 6.19 17.43
C ASP A 78 2.59 4.84 17.04
N ARG A 79 2.47 3.89 17.97
CA ARG A 79 2.84 2.49 17.80
C ARG A 79 1.66 1.61 18.17
N ILE A 80 1.46 0.57 17.38
CA ILE A 80 0.41 -0.42 17.55
C ILE A 80 1.06 -1.73 17.98
N LYS A 81 0.47 -2.42 18.95
CA LYS A 81 0.92 -3.72 19.44
C LYS A 81 0.23 -4.82 18.63
N ILE A 82 0.98 -5.53 17.80
CA ILE A 82 0.43 -6.62 16.99
C ILE A 82 0.19 -7.87 17.85
N THR A 83 -0.94 -8.54 17.66
CA THR A 83 -1.29 -9.81 18.32
C THR A 83 -1.19 -10.98 17.35
N LYS A 84 -1.81 -10.87 16.17
CA LYS A 84 -1.80 -11.93 15.14
C LYS A 84 -1.41 -11.40 13.76
N ILE A 85 -0.61 -12.20 13.04
CA ILE A 85 -0.24 -11.97 11.64
C ILE A 85 -0.54 -13.19 10.75
N LEU A 86 -0.70 -12.95 9.46
CA LEU A 86 -0.62 -13.93 8.40
C LEU A 86 0.67 -13.69 7.63
N ILE A 87 1.48 -14.73 7.44
CA ILE A 87 2.72 -14.69 6.67
C ILE A 87 2.53 -15.52 5.41
N THR A 88 2.80 -14.92 4.25
CA THR A 88 2.86 -15.60 2.95
C THR A 88 4.34 -15.67 2.54
N ILE A 89 4.91 -16.87 2.47
CA ILE A 89 6.26 -17.13 1.94
C ILE A 89 6.11 -17.71 0.53
N LYS A 90 6.74 -17.09 -0.46
CA LYS A 90 6.74 -17.53 -1.86
C LYS A 90 8.14 -17.99 -2.28
N HIS A 91 8.22 -19.19 -2.83
CA HIS A 91 9.44 -19.72 -3.44
C HIS A 91 9.53 -19.26 -4.90
N LEU A 92 10.58 -18.52 -5.27
CA LEU A 92 10.75 -18.00 -6.63
C LEU A 92 11.18 -19.09 -7.61
N SER A 93 11.86 -20.12 -7.12
CA SER A 93 12.37 -21.26 -7.90
C SER A 93 11.28 -22.29 -8.23
N THR A 94 10.46 -22.68 -7.24
CA THR A 94 9.42 -23.72 -7.38
C THR A 94 8.02 -23.16 -7.63
N GLN A 95 7.82 -21.85 -7.43
CA GLN A 95 6.52 -21.15 -7.44
C GLN A 95 5.54 -21.58 -6.34
N GLU A 96 6.00 -22.39 -5.38
CA GLU A 96 5.24 -22.75 -4.19
C GLU A 96 4.95 -21.53 -3.32
N VAL A 97 3.81 -21.58 -2.62
CA VAL A 97 3.36 -20.55 -1.69
C VAL A 97 2.95 -21.24 -0.39
N GLU A 98 3.66 -20.91 0.68
CA GLU A 98 3.38 -21.33 2.05
C GLU A 98 2.66 -20.18 2.77
N GLU A 99 1.51 -20.45 3.37
CA GLU A 99 0.77 -19.45 4.17
C GLU A 99 0.56 -19.96 5.59
N GLY A 100 0.89 -19.13 6.58
CA GLY A 100 0.76 -19.46 8.00
C GLY A 100 0.20 -18.31 8.82
N GLU A 101 -0.84 -18.57 9.61
CA GLU A 101 -1.28 -17.67 10.69
C GLU A 101 -0.43 -17.89 11.93
N PHE A 102 0.10 -16.80 12.49
CA PHE A 102 0.93 -16.82 13.69
C PHE A 102 0.37 -15.87 14.75
N ASP A 103 0.05 -16.44 15.91
CA ASP A 103 -0.29 -15.70 17.13
C ASP A 103 1.00 -15.32 17.86
N ILE A 104 1.42 -14.06 17.68
CA ILE A 104 2.70 -13.56 18.17
C ILE A 104 2.65 -13.33 19.68
N GLU A 105 1.46 -13.18 20.29
CA GLU A 105 1.32 -13.13 21.74
C GLU A 105 1.52 -14.51 22.38
N ALA A 106 0.97 -15.57 21.78
CA ALA A 106 1.21 -16.94 22.22
C ALA A 106 2.71 -17.31 22.09
N ILE A 107 3.34 -16.95 20.97
CA ILE A 107 4.76 -17.19 20.69
C ILE A 107 5.67 -16.41 21.65
N GLU A 108 5.39 -15.13 21.92
CA GLU A 108 6.16 -14.32 22.89
C GLU A 108 6.07 -14.90 24.31
N ARG A 109 4.88 -15.34 24.73
CA ARG A 109 4.67 -16.02 26.02
C ARG A 109 5.43 -17.33 26.11
N GLU A 110 5.41 -18.15 25.05
CA GLU A 110 6.14 -19.42 25.00
C GLU A 110 7.67 -19.19 24.99
N LEU A 111 8.16 -18.15 24.32
CA LEU A 111 9.58 -17.78 24.33
C LEU A 111 10.03 -17.33 25.73
N ALA A 112 9.22 -16.55 26.44
CA ALA A 112 9.48 -16.15 27.81
C ALA A 112 9.48 -17.34 28.80
N GLU A 113 8.60 -18.32 28.60
CA GLU A 113 8.57 -19.55 29.40
C GLU A 113 9.78 -20.46 29.11
N LYS A 114 10.03 -20.79 27.83
CA LYS A 114 11.07 -21.75 27.42
C LYS A 114 12.50 -21.22 27.48
N ARG A 115 12.70 -19.92 27.25
CA ARG A 115 14.04 -19.31 27.08
C ARG A 115 14.28 -18.06 27.94
N HIS A 116 13.28 -17.60 28.71
CA HIS A 116 13.37 -16.44 29.60
C HIS A 116 13.79 -15.13 28.92
N TYR A 117 13.57 -15.03 27.60
CA TYR A 117 13.70 -13.78 26.85
C TYR A 117 12.33 -13.14 26.63
N THR A 118 12.23 -11.86 26.96
CA THR A 118 11.06 -11.01 26.66
C THR A 118 11.35 -10.20 25.40
N SER A 119 10.52 -10.36 24.37
CA SER A 119 10.58 -9.51 23.17
C SER A 119 9.98 -8.13 23.44
N THR A 120 10.21 -7.19 22.52
CA THR A 120 9.37 -5.99 22.37
C THR A 120 8.94 -5.77 20.91
N ASN A 121 9.16 -6.78 20.06
CA ASN A 121 9.12 -6.61 18.61
C ASN A 121 7.70 -6.55 18.03
N ARG A 122 6.68 -6.82 18.86
CA ARG A 122 5.26 -6.61 18.57
C ARG A 122 4.87 -5.14 18.40
N TRP A 123 5.69 -4.18 18.86
CA TRP A 123 5.42 -2.75 18.76
C TRP A 123 5.90 -2.15 17.43
N VAL A 124 5.00 -2.11 16.44
CA VAL A 124 5.28 -1.54 15.11
C VAL A 124 4.71 -0.11 15.01
N PRO A 125 5.46 0.90 14.51
CA PRO A 125 4.92 2.24 14.32
C PRO A 125 3.93 2.27 13.17
N THR A 126 2.89 3.10 13.27
CA THR A 126 1.81 3.16 12.27
C THR A 126 2.30 3.57 10.86
N SER A 127 3.46 4.22 10.76
CA SER A 127 4.14 4.53 9.48
C SER A 127 4.57 3.29 8.68
N ASP A 128 4.84 2.18 9.38
CA ASP A 128 5.44 0.96 8.84
C ASP A 128 4.36 -0.12 8.61
N ILE A 129 3.08 0.26 8.71
CA ILE A 129 1.91 -0.53 8.35
C ILE A 129 1.15 0.21 7.24
N LYS A 130 0.92 -0.45 6.10
CA LYS A 130 0.27 0.14 4.93
C LYS A 130 -0.76 -0.82 4.35
N ASN A 131 -2.02 -0.38 4.26
CA ASN A 131 -3.15 -1.19 3.80
C ASN A 131 -3.27 -2.57 4.50
N GLY A 132 -2.91 -2.62 5.80
CA GLY A 132 -2.90 -3.86 6.61
C GLY A 132 -1.68 -4.76 6.42
N TYR A 133 -0.70 -4.38 5.59
CA TYR A 133 0.57 -5.09 5.43
C TYR A 133 1.70 -4.36 6.15
N VAL A 134 2.67 -5.12 6.66
CA VAL A 134 3.89 -4.59 7.27
C VAL A 134 4.91 -4.25 6.18
N VAL A 135 5.73 -3.23 6.38
CA VAL A 135 6.85 -2.91 5.47
C VAL A 135 7.98 -3.93 5.64
N GLY A 136 8.56 -4.39 4.52
CA GLY A 136 9.52 -5.50 4.46
C GLY A 136 10.77 -5.35 5.33
N ASN A 137 11.16 -4.12 5.66
CA ASN A 137 12.27 -3.82 6.58
C ASN A 137 11.99 -4.20 8.05
N ARG A 138 10.72 -4.44 8.42
CA ARG A 138 10.31 -4.90 9.76
C ARG A 138 10.09 -6.40 9.86
N HIS A 139 9.95 -7.11 8.73
CA HIS A 139 9.56 -8.53 8.74
C HIS A 139 10.47 -9.37 9.64
N THR A 140 11.79 -9.31 9.44
CA THR A 140 12.78 -10.07 10.23
C THR A 140 12.76 -9.72 11.73
N SER A 141 12.41 -8.48 12.07
CA SER A 141 12.25 -8.08 13.48
C SER A 141 10.96 -8.64 14.09
N LEU A 142 9.86 -8.66 13.33
CA LEU A 142 8.55 -9.13 13.82
C LEU A 142 8.47 -10.66 13.90
N ILE A 143 9.18 -11.38 13.04
CA ILE A 143 9.22 -12.86 13.06
C ILE A 143 10.35 -13.44 13.93
N SER A 144 11.21 -12.62 14.53
CA SER A 144 12.40 -13.08 15.28
C SER A 144 12.09 -14.17 16.30
N ASP A 145 10.93 -14.05 16.94
CA ASP A 145 10.52 -14.85 18.09
C ASP A 145 9.95 -16.20 17.63
N ALA A 146 9.28 -16.21 16.47
CA ALA A 146 8.83 -17.40 15.78
C ALA A 146 10.00 -18.17 15.13
N VAL A 147 10.96 -17.47 14.52
CA VAL A 147 12.23 -18.06 14.03
C VAL A 147 13.05 -18.62 15.19
N ALA A 148 13.11 -17.92 16.33
CA ALA A 148 13.81 -18.41 17.51
C ALA A 148 13.20 -19.70 18.07
N LEU A 149 11.88 -19.89 17.99
CA LEU A 149 11.19 -21.13 18.37
C LEU A 149 11.08 -22.15 17.21
N ASP A 150 11.82 -21.97 16.12
CA ASP A 150 11.89 -22.86 14.97
C ASP A 150 10.54 -23.06 14.21
N TYR A 151 9.57 -22.14 14.41
CA TYR A 151 8.27 -22.15 13.73
C TYR A 151 8.33 -21.65 12.27
N ILE A 152 9.36 -20.89 11.91
CA ILE A 152 9.54 -20.30 10.58
C ILE A 152 10.98 -20.51 10.14
N VAL A 153 11.16 -21.10 8.96
CA VAL A 153 12.46 -21.22 8.29
C VAL A 153 12.39 -20.39 7.00
N PHE A 154 13.03 -19.22 7.05
CA PHE A 154 13.20 -18.32 5.90
C PHE A 154 14.57 -18.57 5.28
#